data_AF-A0A926D9D8-F1
#
_entry.id   AF-A0A926D9D8-F1
#
_cell.length_a   1.000
_cell.length_b   1.000
_cell.length_c   1.000
_cell.angle_alpha   90.00
_cell.angle_beta   90.00
_cell.angle_gamma   90.00
#
_symmetry.space_group_name_H-M   'P 1'
#
loop_
_entity.id
_entity.type
_entity.pdbx_description
1 polymer ?
#
loop_
_entity_poly.entity_id
_entity_poly.type
_entity_poly.pdbx_seq_one_letter_code
_entity_poly.pdbx_strand_id
1 'polypeptide(L)'
;MAPQRTPEQLKSIILKATQHLVAVGGMQNFSYPKLAAETGINAPTVYEHYKNKEALLTTCFLSIDSEIACKIANVPKSLSAGVRDLQSLDNLCWLLWLPYWNYLTADYDRTLFYWHFCNSEYYTPTVVQQRMQNGKVFWELVQSVNGLSQFSERCNLEMLVWNLVDNTVAMAAKVLRGIYPDDEVNVNTVYHMVFQPVFSVFGQNSGDDNKADDK
;
A
#
# COMPACT_ATOMS: atom_id res chain seq x y z
N MET A 1 -8.92 27.32 -30.96
CA MET A 1 -7.79 27.17 -30.01
C MET A 1 -8.17 26.06 -29.04
N ALA A 2 -7.35 25.01 -28.92
CA ALA A 2 -7.58 24.02 -27.87
C ALA A 2 -7.44 24.73 -26.51
N PRO A 3 -8.33 24.47 -25.53
CA PRO A 3 -8.23 25.08 -24.22
C PRO A 3 -6.86 24.77 -23.62
N GLN A 4 -6.13 25.80 -23.17
CA GLN A 4 -4.88 25.61 -22.45
C GLN A 4 -5.18 24.84 -21.15
N ARG A 5 -4.52 23.68 -20.99
CA ARG A 5 -4.65 22.83 -19.80
C ARG A 5 -4.05 23.56 -18.61
N THR A 6 -4.68 23.47 -17.44
CA THR A 6 -4.07 24.01 -16.22
C THR A 6 -2.84 23.17 -15.81
N PRO A 7 -1.90 23.73 -15.02
CA PRO A 7 -0.75 22.98 -14.51
C PRO A 7 -1.15 21.70 -13.75
N GLU A 8 -2.25 21.72 -13.00
CA GLU A 8 -2.76 20.56 -12.25
C GLU A 8 -3.29 19.47 -13.19
N GLN A 9 -4.02 19.87 -14.24
CA GLN A 9 -4.51 18.94 -15.26
C GLN A 9 -3.34 18.28 -16.01
N LEU A 10 -2.30 19.05 -16.34
CA LEU A 10 -1.09 18.52 -16.98
C LEU A 10 -0.41 17.48 -16.09
N LYS A 11 -0.18 17.80 -14.81
CA LYS A 11 0.40 16.84 -13.85
C LYS A 11 -0.44 15.58 -13.76
N SER A 12 -1.76 15.70 -13.64
CA SER A 12 -2.66 14.54 -13.57
C SER A 12 -2.55 13.63 -14.81
N ILE A 13 -2.53 14.23 -16.01
CA ILE A 13 -2.37 13.47 -17.27
C ILE A 13 -1.01 12.77 -17.31
N ILE A 14 0.07 13.48 -16.94
CA ILE A 14 1.44 12.92 -16.92
C ILE A 14 1.51 11.73 -15.95
N LEU A 15 0.97 11.87 -14.74
CA LEU A 15 1.00 10.82 -13.72
C LEU A 15 0.21 9.59 -14.18
N LYS A 16 -1.02 9.78 -14.70
CA LYS A 16 -1.86 8.66 -15.17
C LYS A 16 -1.24 7.91 -16.35
N ALA A 17 -0.72 8.61 -17.35
CA ALA A 17 -0.05 7.97 -18.47
C ALA A 17 1.25 7.27 -18.05
N THR A 18 1.98 7.85 -17.09
CA THR A 18 3.16 7.19 -16.50
C THR A 18 2.77 5.89 -15.80
N GLN A 19 1.68 5.90 -15.02
CA GLN A 19 1.14 4.70 -14.37
C GLN A 19 0.76 3.65 -15.42
N HIS A 20 0.00 4.03 -16.45
CA HIS A 20 -0.41 3.14 -17.53
C HIS A 20 0.78 2.48 -18.25
N LEU A 21 1.76 3.28 -18.70
CA LEU A 21 2.93 2.76 -19.39
C LEU A 21 3.70 1.73 -18.56
N VAL A 22 3.87 1.97 -17.26
CA VAL A 22 4.54 1.02 -16.37
C VAL A 22 3.66 -0.20 -16.09
N ALA A 23 2.36 -0.03 -15.91
CA ALA A 23 1.44 -1.13 -15.63
C ALA A 23 1.39 -2.16 -16.75
N VAL A 24 1.47 -1.71 -18.01
CA VAL A 24 1.41 -2.60 -19.18
C VAL A 24 2.73 -3.33 -19.45
N GLY A 25 3.89 -2.75 -19.10
CA GLY A 25 5.19 -3.29 -19.53
C GLY A 25 6.33 -3.24 -18.51
N GLY A 26 6.04 -2.93 -17.25
CA GLY A 26 7.04 -2.74 -16.20
C GLY A 26 7.80 -1.41 -16.28
N MET A 27 8.71 -1.21 -15.31
CA MET A 27 9.45 0.05 -15.13
C MET A 27 10.31 0.45 -16.35
N GLN A 28 10.80 -0.55 -17.09
CA GLN A 28 11.58 -0.39 -18.31
C GLN A 28 10.73 0.07 -19.50
N ASN A 29 9.40 -0.15 -19.47
CA ASN A 29 8.53 0.24 -20.57
C ASN A 29 8.38 1.76 -20.66
N PHE A 30 8.49 2.47 -19.53
CA PHE A 30 8.38 3.92 -19.49
C PHE A 30 9.56 4.63 -20.19
N SER A 31 9.22 5.52 -21.13
CA SER A 31 10.13 6.48 -21.74
C SER A 31 9.40 7.78 -22.09
N TYR A 32 10.10 8.91 -22.10
CA TYR A 32 9.50 10.20 -22.50
C TYR A 32 8.92 10.19 -23.93
N PRO A 33 9.52 9.52 -24.93
CA PRO A 33 8.88 9.38 -26.24
C PRO A 33 7.53 8.65 -26.19
N LYS A 34 7.40 7.58 -25.40
CA LYS A 34 6.13 6.87 -25.23
C LYS A 34 5.10 7.71 -24.49
N LEU A 35 5.52 8.40 -23.43
CA LEU A 35 4.67 9.34 -22.69
C LEU A 35 4.16 10.47 -23.61
N ALA A 36 5.02 11.01 -24.46
CA ALA A 36 4.64 12.03 -25.44
C ALA A 36 3.68 11.49 -26.50
N ALA A 37 3.87 10.25 -26.97
CA ALA A 37 2.96 9.59 -27.89
C ALA A 37 1.56 9.37 -27.28
N GLU A 38 1.48 9.06 -25.99
CA GLU A 38 0.23 8.80 -25.28
C GLU A 38 -0.52 10.09 -24.89
N THR A 39 0.19 11.14 -24.51
CA THR A 39 -0.41 12.35 -23.91
C THR A 39 -0.36 13.58 -24.83
N GLY A 40 0.48 13.56 -25.86
CA GLY A 40 0.86 14.74 -26.65
C GLY A 40 1.73 15.74 -25.89
N ILE A 41 2.19 15.42 -24.67
CA ILE A 41 3.04 16.29 -23.84
C ILE A 41 4.51 15.95 -24.11
N ASN A 42 5.27 16.93 -24.63
CA ASN A 42 6.67 16.73 -24.93
C ASN A 42 7.54 16.68 -23.66
N ALA A 43 8.75 16.11 -23.78
CA ALA A 43 9.67 15.97 -22.65
C ALA A 43 10.01 17.30 -21.95
N PRO A 44 10.28 18.43 -22.67
CA PRO A 44 10.50 19.73 -22.03
C PRO A 44 9.39 20.13 -21.04
N THR A 45 8.12 20.01 -21.42
CA THR A 45 6.99 20.32 -20.53
C THR A 45 6.94 19.39 -19.31
N VAL A 46 7.34 18.12 -19.46
CA VAL A 46 7.45 17.22 -18.30
C VAL A 46 8.58 17.67 -17.37
N TYR A 47 9.72 18.11 -17.93
CA TYR A 47 10.85 18.61 -17.15
C TYR A 47 10.57 19.91 -16.38
N GLU A 48 9.60 20.73 -16.81
CA GLU A 48 9.11 21.89 -16.05
C GLU A 48 8.46 21.50 -14.71
N HIS A 49 7.98 20.25 -14.59
CA HIS A 49 7.32 19.74 -13.39
C HIS A 49 8.13 18.70 -12.63
N TYR A 50 8.98 17.93 -13.32
CA TYR A 50 9.73 16.82 -12.76
C TYR A 50 11.18 16.85 -13.22
N LYS A 51 12.11 16.92 -12.27
CA LYS A 51 13.55 17.05 -12.54
C LYS A 51 14.10 15.96 -13.48
N ASN A 52 13.64 14.72 -13.31
CA ASN A 52 14.09 13.57 -14.08
C ASN A 52 13.06 12.42 -14.01
N LYS A 53 13.33 11.31 -14.70
CA LYS A 53 12.48 10.10 -14.72
C LYS A 53 12.24 9.56 -13.31
N GLU A 54 13.29 9.48 -12.50
CA GLU A 54 13.20 8.99 -11.12
C GLU A 54 12.25 9.85 -10.28
N ALA A 55 12.40 11.18 -10.31
CA ALA A 55 11.53 12.10 -9.58
C ALA A 55 10.06 11.96 -10.00
N LEU A 56 9.78 11.76 -11.29
CA LEU A 56 8.43 11.52 -11.79
C LEU A 56 7.86 10.20 -11.24
N LEU A 57 8.61 9.09 -11.37
CA LEU A 57 8.17 7.78 -10.90
C LEU A 57 7.97 7.77 -9.37
N THR A 58 8.91 8.34 -8.61
CA THR A 58 8.79 8.48 -7.15
C THR A 58 7.59 9.35 -6.77
N THR A 59 7.30 10.41 -7.52
CA THR A 59 6.09 11.22 -7.27
C THR A 59 4.81 10.41 -7.51
N CYS A 60 4.73 9.63 -8.59
CA CYS A 60 3.61 8.70 -8.82
C CYS A 60 3.46 7.71 -7.65
N PHE A 61 4.57 7.15 -7.17
CA PHE A 61 4.55 6.20 -6.06
C PHE A 61 4.05 6.84 -4.77
N LEU A 62 4.63 7.97 -4.36
CA LEU A 62 4.28 8.64 -3.10
C LEU A 62 2.86 9.24 -3.13
N SER A 63 2.33 9.61 -4.30
CA SER A 63 0.93 10.05 -4.39
C SER A 63 -0.03 8.90 -4.11
N ILE A 64 0.21 7.72 -4.69
CA ILE A 64 -0.59 6.52 -4.44
C ILE A 64 -0.47 6.10 -2.97
N ASP A 65 0.74 6.15 -2.42
CA ASP A 65 1.01 5.82 -1.01
C ASP A 65 0.26 6.76 -0.04
N SER A 66 0.23 8.05 -0.36
CA SER A 66 -0.55 9.05 0.39
C SER A 66 -2.05 8.78 0.31
N GLU A 67 -2.57 8.43 -0.88
CA GLU A 67 -3.97 8.06 -1.06
C GLU A 67 -4.36 6.83 -0.21
N ILE A 68 -3.49 5.81 -0.17
CA ILE A 68 -3.65 4.62 0.70
C ILE A 68 -3.68 5.03 2.17
N ALA A 69 -2.72 5.85 2.62
CA ALA A 69 -2.67 6.33 4.00
C ALA A 69 -3.95 7.10 4.39
N CYS A 70 -4.49 7.93 3.49
CA CYS A 70 -5.75 8.63 3.70
C CYS A 70 -6.95 7.71 3.86
N LYS A 71 -7.01 6.56 3.15
CA LYS A 71 -8.11 5.59 3.33
C LYS A 71 -8.13 5.02 4.75
N ILE A 72 -6.96 4.82 5.33
CA ILE A 72 -6.81 4.22 6.66
C ILE A 72 -7.00 5.27 7.76
N ALA A 73 -6.53 6.51 7.53
CA ALA A 73 -6.66 7.62 8.47
C ALA A 73 -8.11 7.99 8.83
N ASN A 74 -9.09 7.65 7.98
CA ASN A 74 -10.50 7.98 8.20
C ASN A 74 -11.20 7.09 9.24
N VAL A 75 -10.52 6.08 9.81
CA VAL A 75 -11.13 5.21 10.80
C VAL A 75 -11.17 5.89 12.18
N PRO A 76 -12.36 5.98 12.82
CA PRO A 76 -12.48 6.60 14.14
C PRO A 76 -11.59 5.91 15.19
N LYS A 77 -10.80 6.69 15.92
CA LYS A 77 -9.93 6.21 17.02
C LYS A 77 -10.70 5.47 18.13
N SER A 78 -12.01 5.67 18.24
CA SER A 78 -12.86 4.94 19.18
C SER A 78 -13.01 3.45 18.83
N LEU A 79 -12.90 3.09 17.54
CA LEU A 79 -12.93 1.69 17.10
C LEU A 79 -11.65 0.95 17.50
N SER A 80 -10.48 1.59 17.39
CA SER A 80 -9.21 0.98 17.80
C SER A 80 -9.07 0.82 19.31
N ALA A 81 -9.60 1.77 20.09
CA ALA A 81 -9.64 1.67 21.56
C ALA A 81 -10.59 0.58 22.09
N GLY A 82 -11.45 0.02 21.23
CA GLY A 82 -12.43 -1.00 21.58
C GLY A 82 -11.95 -2.44 21.46
N VAL A 83 -10.72 -2.68 20.97
CA VAL A 83 -10.17 -4.03 20.77
C VAL A 83 -9.85 -4.69 22.11
N ARG A 84 -10.45 -5.85 22.38
CA ARG A 84 -10.33 -6.58 23.65
C ARG A 84 -10.01 -8.07 23.48
N ASP A 85 -10.24 -8.59 22.28
CA ASP A 85 -10.11 -10.00 21.93
C ASP A 85 -9.81 -10.15 20.43
N LEU A 86 -9.54 -11.38 19.99
CA LEU A 86 -9.26 -11.66 18.58
C LEU A 86 -10.42 -11.30 17.65
N GLN A 87 -11.67 -11.43 18.10
CA GLN A 87 -12.84 -11.14 17.27
C GLN A 87 -12.98 -9.65 16.99
N SER A 88 -12.80 -8.81 18.01
CA SER A 88 -12.82 -7.35 17.88
C SER A 88 -11.63 -6.83 17.08
N LEU A 89 -10.46 -7.48 17.19
CA LEU A 89 -9.31 -7.21 16.34
C LEU A 89 -9.59 -7.56 14.88
N ASP A 90 -10.12 -8.76 14.61
CA ASP A 90 -10.46 -9.22 13.26
C ASP A 90 -11.47 -8.28 12.60
N ASN A 91 -12.53 -7.89 13.31
CA ASN A 91 -13.52 -6.93 12.81
C ASN A 91 -12.88 -5.58 12.45
N LEU A 92 -11.94 -5.09 13.26
CA LEU A 92 -11.22 -3.85 12.97
C LEU A 92 -10.28 -4.01 11.76
N CYS A 93 -9.54 -5.11 11.69
CA CYS A 93 -8.65 -5.44 10.59
C CYS A 93 -9.42 -5.50 9.27
N TRP A 94 -10.56 -6.17 9.23
CA TRP A 94 -11.43 -6.22 8.06
C TRP A 94 -11.95 -4.84 7.66
N LEU A 95 -12.42 -4.04 8.62
CA LEU A 95 -12.92 -2.68 8.37
C LEU A 95 -11.84 -1.76 7.77
N LEU A 96 -10.58 -1.93 8.18
CA LEU A 96 -9.45 -1.18 7.66
C LEU A 96 -8.99 -1.68 6.29
N TRP A 97 -8.96 -3.01 6.14
CA TRP A 97 -8.39 -3.66 4.97
C TRP A 97 -9.32 -3.62 3.77
N LEU A 98 -10.64 -3.80 3.95
CA LEU A 98 -11.56 -3.86 2.83
C LEU A 98 -11.58 -2.57 1.98
N PRO A 99 -11.59 -1.34 2.54
CA PRO A 99 -11.44 -0.11 1.76
C PRO A 99 -10.11 -0.03 1.02
N TYR A 100 -9.04 -0.55 1.63
CA TYR A 100 -7.72 -0.61 1.00
C TYR A 100 -7.71 -1.62 -0.17
N TRP A 101 -8.26 -2.81 0.02
CA TRP A 101 -8.45 -3.82 -1.02
C TRP A 101 -9.24 -3.27 -2.20
N ASN A 102 -10.42 -2.71 -1.93
CA ASN A 102 -11.29 -2.12 -2.96
C ASN A 102 -10.60 -0.97 -3.70
N TYR A 103 -9.78 -0.18 -3.00
CA TYR A 103 -8.97 0.83 -3.67
C TYR A 103 -7.93 0.18 -4.60
N LEU A 104 -7.23 -0.87 -4.17
CA LEU A 104 -6.28 -1.54 -5.04
C LEU A 104 -6.96 -2.18 -6.26
N THR A 105 -8.08 -2.88 -6.11
CA THR A 105 -8.74 -3.57 -7.23
C THR A 105 -9.57 -2.67 -8.14
N ALA A 106 -9.84 -1.42 -7.74
CA ALA A 106 -10.60 -0.47 -8.56
C ALA A 106 -9.84 0.11 -9.77
N ASP A 107 -8.50 0.02 -9.80
CA ASP A 107 -7.69 0.65 -10.85
C ASP A 107 -6.48 -0.21 -11.20
N TYR A 108 -6.52 -0.78 -12.41
CA TYR A 108 -5.46 -1.63 -12.95
C TYR A 108 -4.13 -0.89 -13.05
N ASP A 109 -4.13 0.27 -13.69
CA ASP A 109 -2.89 1.00 -13.99
C ASP A 109 -2.21 1.49 -12.72
N ARG A 110 -2.99 2.04 -11.79
CA ARG A 110 -2.47 2.51 -10.50
C ARG A 110 -1.82 1.39 -9.71
N THR A 111 -2.51 0.26 -9.57
CA THR A 111 -2.05 -0.83 -8.69
C THR A 111 -0.88 -1.59 -9.30
N LEU A 112 -0.89 -1.84 -10.62
CA LEU A 112 0.23 -2.49 -11.28
C LEU A 112 1.45 -1.58 -11.36
N PHE A 113 1.28 -0.27 -11.54
CA PHE A 113 2.37 0.70 -11.36
C PHE A 113 2.98 0.59 -9.96
N TYR A 114 2.14 0.66 -8.91
CA TYR A 114 2.60 0.64 -7.53
C TYR A 114 3.34 -0.67 -7.21
N TRP A 115 2.79 -1.80 -7.64
CA TRP A 115 3.41 -3.11 -7.51
C TRP A 115 4.76 -3.19 -8.24
N HIS A 116 4.85 -2.73 -9.49
CA HIS A 116 6.11 -2.72 -10.24
C HIS A 116 7.15 -1.82 -9.58
N PHE A 117 6.74 -0.66 -9.07
CA PHE A 117 7.63 0.26 -8.39
C PHE A 117 8.25 -0.38 -7.15
N CYS A 118 7.44 -1.00 -6.27
CA CYS A 118 7.92 -1.70 -5.06
C CYS A 118 8.92 -2.83 -5.36
N ASN A 119 8.86 -3.42 -6.56
CA ASN A 119 9.72 -4.52 -6.97
C ASN A 119 10.85 -4.09 -7.92
N SER A 120 11.22 -2.80 -7.89
CA SER A 120 12.22 -2.21 -8.79
C SER A 120 13.39 -1.58 -8.06
N GLU A 121 14.45 -1.26 -8.82
CA GLU A 121 15.60 -0.50 -8.34
C GLU A 121 15.27 0.92 -7.85
N TYR A 122 14.10 1.46 -8.23
CA TYR A 122 13.63 2.76 -7.78
C TYR A 122 13.09 2.74 -6.34
N TYR A 123 12.82 1.57 -5.77
CA TYR A 123 12.41 1.40 -4.38
C TYR A 123 13.62 1.48 -3.43
N THR A 124 14.24 2.66 -3.39
CA THR A 124 15.46 2.93 -2.63
C THR A 124 15.18 3.14 -1.13
N PRO A 125 16.19 3.04 -0.24
CA PRO A 125 16.02 3.34 1.18
C PRO A 125 15.44 4.73 1.47
N THR A 126 15.77 5.73 0.64
CA THR A 126 15.22 7.08 0.77
C THR A 126 13.72 7.10 0.48
N VAL A 127 13.26 6.39 -0.55
CA VAL A 127 11.82 6.29 -0.85
C VAL A 127 11.09 5.52 0.25
N VAL A 128 11.69 4.45 0.79
CA VAL A 128 11.15 3.71 1.93
C VAL A 128 10.96 4.63 3.15
N GLN A 129 11.95 5.48 3.46
CA GLN A 129 11.82 6.45 4.55
C GLN A 129 10.67 7.43 4.33
N GLN A 130 10.46 7.90 3.10
CA GLN A 130 9.33 8.78 2.75
C GLN A 130 8.00 8.05 2.89
N ARG A 131 7.93 6.80 2.42
CA ARG A 131 6.77 5.91 2.59
C ARG A 131 6.41 5.74 4.08
N MET A 132 7.40 5.49 4.93
CA MET A 132 7.22 5.38 6.38
C MET A 132 6.69 6.66 7.00
N GLN A 133 7.14 7.83 6.54
CA GLN A 133 6.61 9.11 7.00
C GLN A 133 5.15 9.32 6.59
N ASN A 134 4.78 8.98 5.36
CA ASN A 134 3.39 9.01 4.89
C ASN A 134 2.50 8.05 5.70
N GLY A 135 3.02 6.87 6.00
CA GLY A 135 2.38 5.83 6.80
C GLY A 135 2.34 6.11 8.30
N LYS A 136 2.83 7.25 8.80
CA LYS A 136 2.88 7.53 10.24
C LYS A 136 1.50 7.44 10.91
N VAL A 137 0.45 7.92 10.24
CA VAL A 137 -0.93 7.85 10.77
C VAL A 137 -1.39 6.40 10.90
N PHE A 138 -1.00 5.53 9.97
CA PHE A 138 -1.25 4.09 10.06
C PHE A 138 -0.52 3.50 11.28
N TRP A 139 0.73 3.88 11.48
CA TRP A 139 1.51 3.41 12.63
C TRP A 139 0.91 3.85 13.97
N GLU A 140 0.44 5.09 14.07
CA GLU A 140 -0.28 5.58 15.26
C GLU A 140 -1.57 4.79 15.52
N LEU A 141 -2.29 4.37 14.47
CA LEU A 141 -3.47 3.52 14.60
C LEU A 141 -3.10 2.12 15.15
N VAL A 142 -2.05 1.49 14.62
CA VAL A 142 -1.55 0.20 15.12
C VAL A 142 -1.14 0.32 16.58
N GLN A 143 -0.43 1.38 16.94
CA GLN A 143 -0.06 1.66 18.34
C GLN A 143 -1.28 1.93 19.24
N SER A 144 -2.37 2.48 18.70
CA SER A 144 -3.60 2.73 19.48
C SER A 144 -4.40 1.47 19.81
N VAL A 145 -4.36 0.45 18.94
CA VAL A 145 -4.87 -0.90 19.24
C VAL A 145 -4.03 -1.56 20.35
N ASN A 146 -2.78 -1.12 20.47
CA ASN A 146 -1.76 -1.85 21.19
C ASN A 146 -1.89 -1.77 22.72
N GLY A 147 -2.03 -0.58 23.33
CA GLY A 147 -1.75 -0.47 24.77
C GLY A 147 -0.45 -1.19 25.20
N LEU A 148 0.48 -1.42 24.26
CA LEU A 148 1.75 -2.15 24.27
C LEU A 148 1.82 -3.57 24.88
N SER A 149 0.73 -4.17 25.39
CA SER A 149 0.81 -5.40 26.19
C SER A 149 0.04 -6.61 25.64
N GLN A 150 -0.30 -6.65 24.35
CA GLN A 150 -1.06 -7.78 23.76
C GLN A 150 -0.34 -8.47 22.61
N PHE A 151 0.76 -7.91 22.08
CA PHE A 151 1.53 -8.53 21.00
C PHE A 151 2.88 -9.03 21.51
N SER A 152 3.31 -10.19 21.00
CA SER A 152 4.60 -10.78 21.39
C SER A 152 5.78 -9.83 21.17
N GLU A 153 6.60 -9.64 22.20
CA GLU A 153 7.88 -8.89 22.13
C GLU A 153 8.89 -9.51 21.15
N ARG A 154 8.67 -10.77 20.76
CA ARG A 154 9.50 -11.49 19.79
C ARG A 154 9.23 -11.08 18.34
N CYS A 155 8.24 -10.20 18.09
CA CYS A 155 7.84 -9.78 16.75
C CYS A 155 8.09 -8.29 16.50
N ASN A 156 8.75 -7.97 15.39
CA ASN A 156 8.83 -6.59 14.90
C ASN A 156 7.50 -6.21 14.21
N LEU A 157 6.64 -5.49 14.94
CA LEU A 157 5.31 -5.07 14.46
C LEU A 157 5.36 -4.20 13.20
N GLU A 158 6.38 -3.35 13.05
CA GLU A 158 6.53 -2.51 11.86
C GLU A 158 6.79 -3.37 10.62
N MET A 159 7.70 -4.35 10.72
CA MET A 159 7.95 -5.30 9.63
C MET A 159 6.72 -6.12 9.27
N LEU A 160 5.97 -6.57 10.27
CA LEU A 160 4.76 -7.37 10.07
C LEU A 160 3.66 -6.56 9.36
N VAL A 161 3.47 -5.31 9.76
CA VAL A 161 2.57 -4.36 9.11
C VAL A 161 2.94 -4.13 7.65
N TRP A 162 4.21 -3.82 7.36
CA TRP A 162 4.64 -3.54 5.99
C TRP A 162 4.54 -4.79 5.11
N ASN A 163 4.85 -5.96 5.66
CA ASN A 163 4.64 -7.23 4.98
C ASN A 163 3.17 -7.45 4.60
N LEU A 164 2.23 -7.10 5.47
CA LEU A 164 0.80 -7.18 5.18
C LEU A 164 0.39 -6.24 4.05
N VAL A 165 0.83 -4.98 4.12
CA VAL A 165 0.54 -3.98 3.09
C VAL A 165 1.05 -4.45 1.73
N ASP A 166 2.31 -4.89 1.67
CA ASP A 166 2.98 -5.31 0.43
C ASP A 166 2.38 -6.60 -0.15
N ASN A 167 2.06 -7.59 0.68
CA ASN A 167 1.41 -8.82 0.20
C ASN A 167 -0.02 -8.57 -0.28
N THR A 168 -0.74 -7.61 0.32
CA THR A 168 -2.06 -7.21 -0.18
C THR A 168 -1.94 -6.63 -1.60
N VAL A 169 -0.97 -5.75 -1.85
CA VAL A 169 -0.69 -5.22 -3.20
C VAL A 169 -0.39 -6.35 -4.18
N ALA A 170 0.47 -7.29 -3.78
CA ALA A 170 0.86 -8.41 -4.63
C ALA A 170 -0.35 -9.28 -5.01
N MET A 171 -1.28 -9.51 -4.08
CA MET A 171 -2.51 -10.26 -4.36
C MET A 171 -3.50 -9.47 -5.22
N ALA A 172 -3.69 -8.18 -4.97
CA ALA A 172 -4.51 -7.31 -5.83
C ALA A 172 -3.96 -7.28 -7.27
N ALA A 173 -2.64 -7.20 -7.44
CA ALA A 173 -2.01 -7.27 -8.75
C ALA A 173 -2.24 -8.62 -9.46
N LYS A 174 -2.35 -9.75 -8.73
CA LYS A 174 -2.70 -11.04 -9.33
C LYS A 174 -4.16 -11.07 -9.78
N VAL A 175 -5.07 -10.54 -8.97
CA VAL A 175 -6.50 -10.43 -9.29
C VAL A 175 -6.73 -9.56 -10.52
N LEU A 176 -6.12 -8.37 -10.56
CA LEU A 176 -6.22 -7.43 -11.69
C LEU A 176 -5.68 -7.99 -13.01
N ARG A 177 -4.68 -8.87 -12.94
CA ARG A 177 -4.14 -9.57 -14.11
C ARG A 177 -4.96 -10.81 -14.53
N GLY A 178 -6.08 -11.07 -13.85
CA GLY A 178 -6.94 -12.23 -14.14
C GLY A 178 -6.36 -13.58 -13.73
N ILE A 179 -5.33 -13.61 -12.86
CA ILE A 179 -4.78 -14.87 -12.32
C ILE A 179 -5.79 -15.50 -11.36
N TYR A 180 -6.50 -14.67 -10.60
CA TYR A 180 -7.58 -15.08 -9.69
C TYR A 180 -8.79 -14.14 -9.89
N PRO A 181 -10.02 -14.64 -9.74
CA PRO A 181 -11.21 -13.80 -9.80
C PRO A 181 -11.32 -12.91 -8.54
N ASP A 182 -11.88 -11.71 -8.69
CA ASP A 182 -12.23 -10.81 -7.58
C ASP A 182 -13.61 -11.18 -7.01
N ASP A 183 -13.74 -12.40 -6.50
CA ASP A 183 -14.96 -12.88 -5.86
C ASP A 183 -14.82 -12.96 -4.34
N GLU A 184 -15.95 -13.05 -3.65
CA GLU A 184 -16.01 -13.07 -2.19
C GLU A 184 -15.10 -14.14 -1.56
N VAL A 185 -14.98 -15.32 -2.19
CA VAL A 185 -14.15 -16.41 -1.68
C VAL A 185 -12.67 -16.03 -1.74
N ASN A 186 -12.21 -15.48 -2.87
CA ASN A 186 -10.82 -15.08 -3.03
C ASN A 186 -10.48 -13.86 -2.18
N VAL A 187 -11.37 -12.87 -2.07
CA VAL A 187 -11.17 -11.70 -1.19
C VAL A 187 -11.01 -12.14 0.27
N ASN A 188 -11.90 -13.01 0.76
CA ASN A 188 -11.77 -13.58 2.11
C ASN A 188 -10.48 -14.39 2.27
N THR A 189 -10.10 -15.19 1.27
CA THR A 189 -8.86 -15.99 1.33
C THR A 189 -7.63 -15.10 1.42
N VAL A 190 -7.56 -14.03 0.63
CA VAL A 190 -6.45 -13.07 0.67
C VAL A 190 -6.37 -12.43 2.03
N TYR A 191 -7.48 -11.93 2.57
CA TYR A 191 -7.53 -11.29 3.88
C TYR A 191 -6.96 -12.20 4.98
N HIS A 192 -7.47 -13.42 5.11
CA HIS A 192 -7.00 -14.34 6.14
C HIS A 192 -5.53 -14.72 5.95
N MET A 193 -5.08 -14.85 4.70
CA MET A 193 -3.67 -15.16 4.40
C MET A 193 -2.73 -14.02 4.83
N VAL A 194 -3.08 -12.76 4.56
CA VAL A 194 -2.21 -11.61 4.89
C VAL A 194 -2.28 -11.22 6.37
N PHE A 195 -3.41 -11.48 7.05
CA PHE A 195 -3.59 -11.15 8.48
C PHE A 195 -3.24 -12.30 9.44
N GLN A 196 -3.09 -13.55 8.97
CA GLN A 196 -2.75 -14.66 9.86
C GLN A 196 -1.57 -14.32 10.79
N PRO A 197 -0.43 -13.77 10.28
CA PRO A 197 0.70 -13.47 11.15
C PRO A 197 0.32 -12.49 12.27
N VAL A 198 -0.50 -11.47 12.00
CA VAL A 198 -1.01 -10.51 13.00
C VAL A 198 -1.78 -11.25 14.10
N PHE A 199 -2.71 -12.12 13.71
CA PHE A 199 -3.54 -12.86 14.66
C PHE A 199 -2.73 -13.88 15.46
N SER A 200 -1.67 -14.45 14.87
CA SER A 200 -0.81 -15.43 15.54
C SER A 200 -0.02 -14.84 16.71
N VAL A 201 0.35 -13.56 16.62
CA VAL A 201 1.15 -12.88 17.64
C VAL A 201 0.31 -12.09 18.65
N PHE A 202 -0.99 -11.98 18.43
CA PHE A 202 -1.93 -11.30 19.32
C PHE A 202 -2.34 -12.19 20.50
N GLY A 203 -2.39 -11.63 21.71
CA GLY A 203 -2.71 -12.33 22.96
C GLY A 203 -1.56 -13.17 23.55
N GLN A 204 -0.38 -13.21 22.92
CA GLN A 204 0.76 -14.03 23.36
C GLN A 204 1.65 -13.36 24.44
N ASN A 205 1.09 -12.52 25.31
CA ASN A 205 1.84 -11.90 26.39
C ASN A 205 2.04 -12.89 27.55
N SER A 206 3.17 -13.62 27.47
CA SER A 206 3.79 -14.49 28.49
C SER A 206 2.91 -15.59 29.11
N GLY A 207 3.09 -16.83 28.63
CA GLY A 207 2.49 -18.01 29.25
C GLY A 207 3.17 -19.35 28.93
N ASP A 208 4.46 -19.37 28.59
CA ASP A 208 5.18 -20.63 28.27
C ASP A 208 6.52 -20.79 28.99
N ASP A 209 6.65 -20.24 30.21
CA ASP A 209 7.78 -20.51 31.13
C ASP A 209 7.31 -21.12 32.48
N ASN A 210 6.13 -21.75 32.52
CA ASN A 210 5.69 -22.55 33.67
C ASN A 210 5.30 -23.95 33.20
N LYS A 211 6.29 -24.76 32.82
CA LYS A 211 6.29 -26.24 32.86
C LYS A 211 7.62 -26.85 32.37
N ALA A 212 8.63 -26.81 33.23
CA ALA A 212 9.74 -27.78 33.33
C ALA A 212 10.60 -27.33 34.53
N ASP A 213 10.82 -28.04 35.63
CA ASP A 213 10.42 -29.36 36.06
C ASP A 213 10.38 -29.34 37.59
N ASP A 214 9.28 -29.84 38.16
CA ASP A 214 9.34 -30.57 39.43
C ASP A 214 10.14 -31.85 39.14
N LYS A 215 11.40 -31.90 39.58
CA LYS A 215 12.06 -33.11 40.11
C LYS A 215 13.42 -32.82 40.76
#